data_AF-A0A171C129-F1
#
_entry.id   AF-A0A171C129-F1
#
_cell.length_a   1.000
_cell.length_b   1.000
_cell.length_c   1.000
_cell.angle_alpha   90.00
_cell.angle_beta   90.00
_cell.angle_gamma   90.00
#
_symmetry.space_group_name_H-M   'P 1'
#
loop_
_entity.id
_entity.type
_entity.pdbx_description
1 polymer ?
#
loop_
_entity_poly.entity_id
_entity_poly.type
_entity_poly.pdbx_seq_one_letter_code
_entity_poly.pdbx_strand_id
1 'polypeptide(L)'
;MSLTRDDHSVEIGGHTVSVTGGTGPVHATWVLLIDGREADRARAAGDFTLRGELPDGSAVRAAVHQSLVGPTEVVVHHGDEEVARFRGFVA
;
A
#
# COMPACT_ATOMS: atom_id res chain seq x y z
N MET A 1 -23.66 -2.54 4.11
CA MET A 1 -22.62 -2.67 3.07
C MET A 1 -21.30 -2.63 3.78
N SER A 2 -20.62 -3.77 3.87
CA SER A 2 -19.34 -3.86 4.58
C SER A 2 -18.25 -3.25 3.71
N LEU A 3 -17.62 -2.18 4.20
CA LEU A 3 -16.36 -1.68 3.66
C LEU A 3 -15.30 -2.73 4.01
N THR A 4 -14.76 -3.41 3.01
CA THR A 4 -13.55 -4.20 3.21
C THR A 4 -12.36 -3.26 3.32
N ARG A 5 -11.52 -3.56 4.30
CA ARG A 5 -10.33 -2.80 4.62
C ARG A 5 -9.20 -3.79 4.73
N ASP A 6 -8.20 -3.62 3.88
CA ASP A 6 -6.96 -4.36 3.93
C ASP A 6 -5.91 -3.51 4.62
N ASP A 7 -5.21 -4.10 5.57
CA ASP A 7 -4.06 -3.51 6.23
C ASP A 7 -2.86 -4.44 6.06
N HIS A 8 -1.82 -3.94 5.41
CA HIS A 8 -0.59 -4.66 5.16
C HIS A 8 0.56 -3.87 5.77
N SER A 9 1.27 -4.43 6.74
CA SER A 9 2.39 -3.76 7.41
C SER A 9 3.67 -4.59 7.29
N VAL A 10 4.80 -3.88 7.14
CA VAL A 10 6.15 -4.42 7.10
C VAL A 10 7.08 -3.50 7.88
N GLU A 11 8.06 -4.08 8.56
CA GLU A 11 9.11 -3.32 9.26
C GLU A 11 10.34 -3.18 8.35
N ILE A 12 10.80 -1.93 8.14
CA ILE A 12 11.97 -1.59 7.30
C ILE A 12 12.87 -0.68 8.13
N GLY A 13 14.09 -1.13 8.45
CA GLY A 13 15.07 -0.28 9.14
C GLY A 13 14.60 0.24 10.51
N GLY A 14 13.72 -0.48 11.21
CA GLY A 14 13.12 -0.06 12.49
C GLY A 14 11.92 0.88 12.36
N HIS A 15 11.50 1.18 11.13
CA HIS A 15 10.28 1.94 10.82
C HIS A 15 9.17 1.00 10.35
N THR A 16 7.94 1.25 10.79
CA THR A 16 6.77 0.47 10.36
C THR A 16 6.18 1.12 9.13
N VAL A 17 6.23 0.43 8.00
CA VAL A 17 5.56 0.84 6.77
C VAL A 17 4.27 0.05 6.61
N SER A 18 3.14 0.75 6.59
CA SER A 18 1.83 0.14 6.37
C SER A 18 1.19 0.67 5.11
N VAL A 19 0.60 -0.21 4.32
CA VAL A 19 -0.24 0.12 3.17
C VAL A 19 -1.65 -0.31 3.52
N THR A 20 -2.54 0.67 3.66
CA THR A 20 -3.95 0.43 3.97
C THR A 20 -4.80 0.70 2.74
N GLY A 21 -5.56 -0.31 2.31
CA GLY A 21 -6.54 -0.23 1.24
C GLY A 21 -7.96 -0.21 1.78
N GLY A 22 -8.80 0.67 1.26
CA GLY A 22 -10.22 0.70 1.56
C GLY A 22 -11.05 0.76 0.28
N THR A 23 -11.91 -0.23 0.07
CA THR A 23 -12.77 -0.32 -1.11
C THR A 23 -13.98 0.58 -0.95
N GLY A 24 -14.03 1.68 -1.68
CA GLY A 24 -15.22 2.53 -1.76
C GLY A 24 -16.19 2.07 -2.86
N PRO A 25 -17.45 2.52 -2.83
CA PRO A 25 -18.48 2.12 -3.81
C PRO A 25 -18.20 2.55 -5.26
N VAL A 26 -17.18 3.39 -5.49
CA VAL A 26 -16.81 3.91 -6.82
C VAL A 26 -15.32 3.72 -7.12
N HIS A 27 -14.45 3.95 -6.12
CA HIS A 27 -13.00 3.76 -6.24
C HIS A 27 -12.44 3.28 -4.91
N ALA A 28 -11.40 2.46 -4.95
CA ALA A 28 -10.61 2.16 -3.76
C ALA A 28 -9.71 3.35 -3.41
N THR A 29 -9.45 3.50 -2.12
CA THR A 29 -8.53 4.48 -1.56
C THR A 29 -7.40 3.72 -0.90
N TRP A 30 -6.18 4.07 -1.26
CA TRP A 30 -4.96 3.45 -0.77
C TRP A 30 -4.10 4.51 -0.10
N VAL A 31 -3.59 4.19 1.07
CA VAL A 31 -2.80 5.10 1.89
C VAL A 31 -1.52 4.39 2.31
N LEU A 32 -0.38 5.04 2.07
CA LEU A 32 0.91 4.62 2.57
C LEU A 32 1.18 5.36 3.87
N LEU A 33 1.38 4.60 4.93
CA LEU A 33 1.69 5.06 6.28
C LEU A 33 3.14 4.67 6.60
N ILE A 34 3.91 5.61 7.13
CA ILE A 34 5.25 5.39 7.68
C ILE A 34 5.20 5.79 9.15
N ASP A 35 5.44 4.84 10.04
CA ASP A 35 5.28 4.98 11.50
C ASP A 35 3.90 5.55 11.89
N GLY A 36 2.86 5.12 11.17
CA GLY A 36 1.49 5.59 11.37
C GLY A 36 1.20 7.00 10.83
N ARG A 37 2.16 7.66 10.18
CA ARG A 37 1.96 8.94 9.48
C ARG A 37 1.74 8.72 8.00
N GLU A 38 0.75 9.39 7.45
CA GLU A 38 0.49 9.35 6.01
C GLU A 38 1.65 9.97 5.23
N ALA A 39 2.32 9.14 4.44
CA ALA A 39 3.33 9.55 3.49
C ALA A 39 2.71 9.90 2.14
N ASP A 40 1.71 9.12 1.70
CA ASP A 40 1.05 9.31 0.41
C ASP A 40 -0.35 8.69 0.39
N ARG A 41 -1.21 9.19 -0.51
CA ARG A 41 -2.52 8.62 -0.79
C ARG A 41 -2.84 8.62 -2.27
N ALA A 42 -3.47 7.54 -2.72
CA ALA A 42 -4.03 7.45 -4.06
C ALA A 42 -5.47 6.96 -4.01
N ARG A 43 -6.30 7.53 -4.87
CA ARG A 43 -7.66 7.04 -5.13
C ARG A 43 -7.73 6.64 -6.59
N ALA A 44 -7.35 5.39 -6.85
CA ALA A 44 -7.25 4.84 -8.19
C ALA A 44 -7.74 3.39 -8.19
N ALA A 45 -8.04 2.89 -9.39
CA ALA A 45 -8.28 1.49 -9.66
C ALA A 45 -7.27 1.03 -10.72
N GLY A 46 -6.85 -0.25 -10.68
CA GLY A 46 -5.79 -0.77 -11.53
C GLY A 46 -4.40 -0.67 -10.89
N ASP A 47 -3.39 -0.53 -11.72
CA ASP A 47 -1.98 -0.43 -11.33
C ASP A 47 -1.59 1.01 -11.00
N PHE A 48 -1.06 1.23 -9.80
CA PHE A 48 -0.47 2.51 -9.42
C PHE A 48 0.60 2.31 -8.33
N THR A 49 1.34 3.37 -8.02
CA THR A 49 2.42 3.32 -7.04
C THR A 49 2.31 4.48 -6.06
N LEU A 50 2.30 4.16 -4.77
CA LEU A 50 2.42 5.12 -3.68
C LEU A 50 3.90 5.31 -3.35
N ARG A 51 4.29 6.52 -2.97
CA ARG A 51 5.69 6.86 -2.70
C ARG A 51 5.82 7.52 -1.35
N GLY A 52 6.78 7.06 -0.56
CA GLY A 52 7.12 7.66 0.72
C GLY A 52 8.62 7.76 0.88
N GLU A 53 9.03 8.48 1.92
CA GLU A 53 10.41 8.59 2.34
C GLU A 53 10.47 8.23 3.82
N LEU A 54 11.37 7.32 4.17
CA LEU A 54 11.66 6.98 5.56
C LEU A 54 12.43 8.12 6.24
N PRO A 55 12.40 8.22 7.58
CA PRO A 55 13.14 9.25 8.32
C PRO A 55 14.65 9.23 8.11
N ASP A 56 15.22 8.12 7.64
CA ASP A 56 16.63 7.98 7.27
C ASP A 56 16.96 8.53 5.86
N GLY A 57 15.96 9.02 5.12
CA GLY A 57 16.07 9.52 3.74
C GLY A 57 15.91 8.43 2.67
N SER A 58 15.65 7.18 3.07
CA SER A 58 15.45 6.08 2.13
C SER A 58 14.09 6.18 1.43
N ALA A 59 14.08 6.00 0.11
CA ALA A 59 12.84 5.96 -0.66
C ALA A 59 12.07 4.65 -0.41
N VAL A 60 10.77 4.75 -0.20
CA VAL A 60 9.84 3.61 -0.11
C VAL A 60 8.80 3.74 -1.21
N ARG A 61 8.50 2.64 -1.88
CA ARG A 61 7.49 2.60 -2.94
C ARG A 61 6.56 1.43 -2.68
N ALA A 62 5.25 1.66 -2.69
CA ALA A 62 4.27 0.59 -2.65
C ALA A 62 3.57 0.51 -4.01
N ALA A 63 3.90 -0.51 -4.79
CA ALA A 63 3.20 -0.83 -6.03
C ALA A 63 1.92 -1.59 -5.69
N VAL A 64 0.78 -1.01 -6.03
CA VAL A 64 -0.54 -1.61 -5.82
C VAL A 64 -1.09 -2.01 -7.18
N HIS A 65 -1.36 -3.30 -7.33
CA HIS A 65 -2.09 -3.86 -8.45
C HIS A 65 -3.49 -4.24 -7.97
N GLN A 66 -4.47 -3.41 -8.30
CA GLN A 66 -5.86 -3.69 -7.99
C GLN A 66 -6.61 -4.20 -9.23
N SER A 67 -6.87 -5.51 -9.24
CA SER A 67 -7.71 -6.13 -10.25
C SER A 67 -9.20 -5.84 -10.03
N LEU A 68 -9.93 -5.59 -11.11
CA LEU A 68 -11.39 -5.41 -11.11
C LEU A 68 -12.13 -6.74 -10.81
N VAL A 69 -11.52 -7.86 -11.21
CA VAL A 69 -12.00 -9.22 -11.02
C VAL A 69 -10.78 -10.08 -10.67
N GLY A 70 -10.33 -10.05 -9.42
CA GLY A 70 -9.16 -10.80 -8.99
C GLY A 70 -8.60 -10.33 -7.64
N PRO A 71 -7.58 -11.02 -7.12
CA PRO A 71 -6.90 -10.59 -5.91
C PRO A 71 -6.14 -9.28 -6.16
N THR A 72 -6.02 -8.49 -5.11
CA THR A 72 -5.15 -7.33 -5.07
C THR A 72 -3.75 -7.76 -4.65
N GLU A 73 -2.74 -7.20 -5.29
CA GLU A 73 -1.33 -7.39 -4.94
C GLU A 73 -0.73 -6.05 -4.52
N VAL A 74 -0.03 -6.05 -3.40
CA VAL A 74 0.72 -4.90 -2.90
C VAL A 74 2.17 -5.32 -2.73
N VAL A 75 3.07 -4.68 -3.45
CA VAL A 75 4.51 -4.92 -3.37
C VAL A 75 5.16 -3.68 -2.78
N VAL A 76 5.83 -3.85 -1.63
CA VAL A 76 6.56 -2.78 -0.97
C VAL A 76 8.04 -2.92 -1.34
N HIS A 77 8.60 -1.83 -1.83
CA HIS A 77 10.01 -1.68 -2.16
C HIS A 77 10.69 -0.67 -1.25
N HIS A 78 11.90 -0.98 -0.84
CA HIS A 78 12.84 -0.07 -0.17
C HIS A 78 13.99 0.20 -1.15
N GLY A 79 14.05 1.42 -1.68
CA GLY A 79 14.88 1.73 -2.85
C GLY A 79 14.43 0.93 -4.08
N ASP A 80 15.32 0.05 -4.57
CA ASP A 80 15.07 -0.86 -5.69
C ASP A 80 14.88 -2.32 -5.25
N GLU A 81 14.93 -2.58 -3.94
CA GLU A 81 14.75 -3.91 -3.36
C GLU A 81 13.28 -4.15 -2.98
N GLU A 82 12.73 -5.30 -3.38
CA GLU A 82 11.43 -5.77 -2.88
C GLU A 82 11.60 -6.30 -1.46
N VAL A 83 10.95 -5.67 -0.49
CA VAL A 83 11.04 -6.05 0.93
C VAL A 83 9.84 -6.85 1.40
N ALA A 84 8.68 -6.62 0.78
CA ALA A 84 7.48 -7.38 1.08
C ALA A 84 6.53 -7.44 -0.11
N ARG A 85 5.80 -8.55 -0.18
CA ARG A 85 4.73 -8.77 -1.15
C ARG A 85 3.53 -9.33 -0.44
N PHE A 86 2.41 -8.63 -0.57
CA PHE A 86 1.13 -9.01 -0.03
C PHE A 86 0.20 -9.34 -1.18
N ARG A 87 -0.54 -10.44 -1.05
CA ARG A 87 -1.60 -10.84 -1.98
C ARG A 87 -2.85 -11.07 -1.15
N GLY A 88 -3.94 -10.41 -1.49
CA GLY A 88 -5.19 -10.47 -0.74
C GLY A 88 -6.41 -10.30 -1.63
N PHE A 89 -7.59 -10.60 -1.10
CA PHE A 89 -8.85 -10.26 -1.74
C PHE A 89 -9.37 -8.98 -1.12
N VAL A 90 -9.33 -7.89 -1.89
CA VAL A 90 -10.23 -6.76 -1.67
C VAL A 90 -11.64 -7.28 -2.01
N ALA A 91 -12.30 -7.90 -1.03
CA ALA A 91 -13.63 -8.53 -1.20
C ALA A 91 -14.79 -7.57 -0.94
#